data_AF-A0A818BLT6-F1
#
_entry.id   AF-A0A818BLT6-F1
#
_cell.length_a   1.000
_cell.length_b   1.000
_cell.length_c   1.000
_cell.angle_alpha   90.00
_cell.angle_beta   90.00
_cell.angle_gamma   90.00
#
_symmetry.space_group_name_H-M   'P 1'
#
loop_
_entity.id
_entity.type
_entity.pdbx_description
1 polymer ?
#
loop_
_entity_poly.entity_id
_entity_poly.type
_entity_poly.pdbx_seq_one_letter_code
_entity_poly.pdbx_strand_id
1 'polypeptide(L)'
;MSGASLTEFRSKAKLHLRKCRENKIKRLINKPSSSSFKSRQSFSKSLEKVKSSLPNCDRKQKVVNQHLAEKFGLVPKSKHQRITLQLADKLKTDVHNFYQRDDISYQLPGKRDTVVVKDDDGKILTYQK
;
A
#
# COMPACT_ATOMS: atom_id res chain seq x y z
N MET A 1 -58.69 41.43 -6.66
CA MET A 1 -57.38 40.78 -6.91
C MET A 1 -57.10 40.82 -8.40
N SER A 2 -56.37 41.84 -8.89
CA SER A 2 -55.99 41.92 -10.31
C SER A 2 -54.81 40.98 -10.55
N GLY A 3 -54.99 39.97 -11.40
CA GLY A 3 -53.93 39.02 -11.76
C GLY A 3 -52.89 39.67 -12.67
N ALA A 4 -51.64 39.21 -12.58
CA ALA A 4 -50.55 39.69 -13.42
C ALA A 4 -50.87 39.51 -14.91
N SER A 5 -50.52 40.49 -15.73
CA SER A 5 -50.80 40.49 -17.16
C SER A 5 -49.96 39.44 -17.90
N LEU A 6 -50.43 39.00 -19.07
CA LEU A 6 -49.77 37.97 -19.87
C LEU A 6 -48.35 38.40 -20.31
N THR A 7 -48.14 39.70 -20.49
CA THR A 7 -46.84 40.31 -20.79
C THR A 7 -45.87 40.21 -19.59
N GLU A 8 -46.36 40.44 -18.37
CA GLU A 8 -45.58 40.25 -17.14
C GLU A 8 -45.19 38.78 -16.91
N PHE A 9 -46.07 37.85 -17.25
CA PHE A 9 -45.76 36.42 -17.13
C PHE A 9 -44.64 36.01 -18.09
N ARG A 10 -44.71 36.47 -19.35
CA ARG A 10 -43.68 36.22 -20.37
C ARG A 10 -42.35 36.88 -20.02
N SER A 11 -42.37 38.11 -19.48
CA SER A 11 -41.15 38.81 -19.08
C SER A 11 -40.47 38.14 -17.88
N LYS A 12 -41.25 37.71 -16.88
CA LYS A 12 -40.74 36.91 -15.74
C LYS A 12 -40.12 35.59 -16.20
N ALA A 13 -40.77 34.87 -17.13
CA ALA A 13 -40.23 33.63 -17.66
C ALA A 13 -38.89 33.84 -18.40
N LYS A 14 -38.78 34.88 -19.23
CA LYS A 14 -37.52 35.25 -19.92
C LYS A 14 -36.43 35.61 -18.92
N LEU A 15 -36.76 36.38 -17.88
CA LEU A 15 -35.82 36.80 -16.85
C LEU A 15 -35.33 35.61 -16.02
N HIS A 16 -36.22 34.67 -15.69
CA HIS A 16 -35.87 33.43 -15.02
C HIS A 16 -34.90 32.56 -15.85
N LEU A 17 -35.19 32.37 -17.14
CA LEU A 17 -34.31 31.62 -18.06
C LEU A 17 -32.93 32.27 -18.18
N ARG A 18 -32.87 33.62 -18.27
CA ARG A 18 -31.62 34.38 -18.29
C ARG A 18 -30.82 34.17 -17.02
N LYS A 19 -31.46 34.28 -15.85
CA LYS A 19 -30.83 34.06 -14.53
C LYS A 19 -30.30 32.62 -14.38
N CYS A 20 -31.05 31.62 -14.86
CA CYS A 20 -30.59 30.24 -14.91
C CYS A 20 -29.33 30.09 -15.79
N ARG A 21 -29.30 30.74 -16.96
CA ARG A 21 -28.17 30.69 -17.89
C ARG A 21 -26.93 31.38 -17.32
N GLU A 22 -27.09 32.54 -16.71
CA GLU A 22 -26.00 33.28 -16.04
C GLU A 22 -25.42 32.48 -14.86
N ASN A 23 -26.28 31.88 -14.03
CA ASN A 23 -25.84 31.00 -12.94
C ASN A 23 -25.09 29.76 -13.45
N LYS A 24 -25.52 29.19 -14.59
CA LYS A 24 -24.80 28.08 -15.25
C LYS A 24 -23.41 28.51 -15.70
N ILE A 25 -23.27 29.69 -16.29
CA ILE A 25 -21.99 30.25 -16.75
C ILE A 25 -21.07 30.53 -15.56
N LYS A 26 -21.55 31.19 -14.50
CA LYS A 26 -20.77 31.46 -13.28
C LYS A 26 -20.25 30.17 -12.62
N ARG A 27 -21.06 29.11 -12.58
CA ARG A 27 -20.65 27.79 -12.06
C ARG A 27 -19.58 27.10 -12.92
N LEU A 28 -19.56 27.35 -14.23
CA LEU A 28 -18.54 26.81 -15.14
C LEU A 28 -17.23 27.57 -15.01
N ILE A 29 -17.28 28.89 -14.87
CA ILE A 29 -16.10 29.76 -14.71
C ILE A 29 -15.43 29.53 -13.35
N ASN A 30 -16.20 29.40 -12.28
CA ASN A 30 -15.66 29.24 -10.92
C ASN A 30 -15.34 27.77 -10.56
N LYS A 31 -15.35 26.85 -11.53
CA LYS A 31 -15.05 25.45 -11.24
C LYS A 31 -13.54 25.31 -11.03
N PRO A 32 -13.06 24.79 -9.88
CA PRO A 32 -11.64 24.55 -9.69
C PRO A 32 -11.13 23.59 -10.78
N SER A 33 -10.01 23.97 -11.40
CA SER A 33 -9.37 23.36 -12.57
C SER A 33 -8.88 21.90 -12.36
N SER A 34 -9.03 21.35 -11.15
CA SER A 34 -8.47 20.04 -10.77
C SER A 34 -9.25 18.82 -11.25
N SER A 35 -10.33 18.99 -12.01
CA SER A 35 -11.19 17.89 -12.46
C SER A 35 -10.85 17.49 -13.89
N SER A 36 -10.43 16.25 -14.13
CA SER A 36 -10.20 15.68 -15.47
C SER A 36 -11.44 15.71 -16.39
N PHE A 37 -12.63 15.98 -15.85
CA PHE A 37 -13.88 16.11 -16.60
C PHE A 37 -14.31 17.57 -16.83
N LYS A 38 -14.74 17.87 -18.07
CA LYS A 38 -15.20 19.20 -18.52
C LYS A 38 -16.34 19.77 -17.66
N SER A 39 -17.24 18.93 -17.14
CA SER A 39 -18.34 19.36 -16.26
C SER A 39 -18.70 18.27 -15.22
N ARG A 40 -19.40 18.66 -14.15
CA ARG A 40 -19.95 17.69 -13.18
C ARG A 40 -20.90 16.69 -13.85
N GLN A 41 -21.70 17.15 -14.81
CA GLN A 41 -22.61 16.29 -15.56
C GLN A 41 -21.86 15.26 -16.40
N SER A 42 -20.75 15.65 -17.04
CA SER A 42 -19.93 14.70 -17.79
C SER A 42 -19.30 13.64 -16.87
N PHE A 43 -18.87 14.03 -15.66
CA PHE A 43 -18.38 13.07 -14.67
C PHE A 43 -19.46 12.07 -14.26
N SER A 44 -20.66 12.54 -13.90
CA SER A 44 -21.78 11.67 -13.54
C SER A 44 -22.16 10.72 -14.68
N LYS A 45 -22.21 11.22 -15.92
CA LYS A 45 -22.48 10.37 -17.10
C LYS A 45 -21.41 9.29 -17.30
N SER A 46 -20.14 9.65 -17.12
CA SER A 46 -19.05 8.67 -17.20
C SER A 46 -19.14 7.63 -16.09
N LEU A 47 -19.46 8.04 -14.86
CA LEU A 47 -19.66 7.10 -13.75
C LEU A 47 -20.79 6.11 -14.03
N GLU A 48 -21.95 6.59 -14.50
CA GLU A 48 -23.08 5.70 -14.80
C GLU A 48 -22.75 4.69 -15.91
N LYS A 49 -21.97 5.08 -16.92
CA LYS A 49 -21.48 4.15 -17.95
C LYS A 49 -20.52 3.09 -17.41
N VAL A 50 -19.70 3.43 -16.41
CA VAL A 50 -18.75 2.49 -15.83
C VAL A 50 -19.45 1.55 -14.84
N LYS A 51 -20.43 2.06 -14.08
CA LYS A 51 -21.19 1.26 -13.10
C LYS A 51 -21.83 0.02 -13.73
N SER A 52 -22.39 0.13 -14.94
CA SER A 52 -22.97 -1.03 -15.63
C SER A 52 -21.96 -2.12 -15.98
N SER A 53 -20.68 -1.76 -16.11
CA SER A 53 -19.60 -2.69 -16.43
C SER A 53 -18.89 -3.23 -15.19
N LEU A 54 -19.17 -2.67 -14.01
CA LEU A 54 -18.58 -3.12 -12.74
C LEU A 54 -19.43 -4.22 -12.10
N PRO A 55 -18.81 -5.13 -11.32
CA PRO A 55 -19.56 -6.12 -10.56
C PRO A 55 -20.52 -5.46 -9.56
N ASN A 56 -21.70 -6.02 -9.32
CA ASN A 56 -22.64 -5.47 -8.31
C ASN A 56 -22.13 -5.57 -6.85
N CYS A 57 -21.10 -6.40 -6.58
CA CYS A 57 -20.56 -6.60 -5.25
C CYS A 57 -19.46 -5.58 -4.93
N ASP A 58 -19.64 -4.79 -3.87
CA ASP A 58 -18.70 -3.76 -3.42
C ASP A 58 -17.27 -4.26 -3.21
N ARG A 59 -17.11 -5.48 -2.65
CA ARG A 59 -15.77 -6.07 -2.45
C ARG A 59 -15.06 -6.29 -3.77
N LYS A 60 -15.77 -6.81 -4.77
CA LYS A 60 -15.23 -7.05 -6.11
C LYS A 60 -14.94 -5.73 -6.83
N GLN A 61 -15.79 -4.72 -6.68
CA GLN A 61 -15.54 -3.39 -7.25
C GLN A 61 -14.25 -2.77 -6.69
N LYS A 62 -14.02 -2.86 -5.38
CA LYS A 62 -12.79 -2.35 -4.75
C LYS A 62 -11.54 -2.99 -5.35
N VAL A 63 -11.53 -4.32 -5.50
CA VAL A 63 -10.40 -5.06 -6.09
C VAL A 63 -10.15 -4.64 -7.55
N VAL A 64 -11.21 -4.55 -8.36
CA VAL A 64 -11.09 -4.11 -9.76
C VAL A 64 -10.55 -2.69 -9.86
N ASN A 65 -11.09 -1.76 -9.05
CA ASN A 65 -10.64 -0.38 -9.04
C ASN A 65 -9.19 -0.25 -8.57
N GLN A 66 -8.80 -1.00 -7.55
CA GLN A 66 -7.41 -1.05 -7.08
C GLN A 66 -6.48 -1.56 -8.19
N HIS A 67 -6.83 -2.68 -8.82
CA HIS A 67 -6.01 -3.26 -9.89
C HIS A 67 -5.88 -2.33 -11.10
N LEU A 68 -6.96 -1.65 -11.49
CA LEU A 68 -6.91 -0.63 -12.55
C LEU A 68 -5.99 0.53 -12.14
N ALA A 69 -6.12 1.03 -10.92
CA ALA A 69 -5.30 2.14 -10.43
C ALA A 69 -3.81 1.77 -10.36
N GLU A 70 -3.48 0.54 -9.98
CA GLU A 70 -2.11 0.00 -10.01
C GLU A 70 -1.59 -0.12 -11.45
N LYS A 71 -2.39 -0.65 -12.39
CA LYS A 71 -2.03 -0.81 -13.80
C LYS A 71 -1.72 0.51 -14.50
N PHE A 72 -2.46 1.57 -14.16
CA PHE A 72 -2.26 2.91 -14.71
C PHE A 72 -1.30 3.78 -13.89
N GLY A 73 -0.66 3.22 -12.85
CA GLY A 73 0.33 3.94 -12.04
C GLY A 73 -0.24 5.07 -11.19
N LEU A 74 -1.55 5.04 -10.89
CA LEU A 74 -2.21 6.03 -10.03
C LEU A 74 -1.95 5.76 -8.55
N VAL A 75 -1.69 4.49 -8.19
CA VAL A 75 -1.26 4.10 -6.84
C VAL A 75 0.25 3.99 -6.83
N PRO A 76 0.96 4.73 -5.98
CA PRO A 76 2.40 4.53 -5.82
C PRO A 76 2.65 3.11 -5.34
N LYS A 77 3.49 2.36 -6.06
CA LYS A 77 3.88 1.00 -5.65
C LYS A 77 4.42 1.07 -4.23
N SER A 78 3.91 0.20 -3.37
CA SER A 78 4.48 -0.01 -2.04
C SER A 78 5.99 -0.19 -2.21
N LYS A 79 6.78 0.75 -1.66
CA LYS A 79 8.23 0.56 -1.59
C LYS A 79 8.40 -0.64 -0.67
N HIS A 80 8.80 -1.78 -1.23
CA HIS A 80 9.20 -2.92 -0.43
C HIS A 80 10.19 -2.40 0.61
N GLN A 81 9.79 -2.41 1.88
CA GLN A 81 10.73 -2.20 2.95
C GLN A 81 11.68 -3.39 2.83
N ARG A 82 12.90 -3.15 2.35
CA ARG A 82 13.99 -4.09 2.54
C ARG A 82 14.10 -4.24 4.04
N ILE A 83 13.49 -5.30 4.57
CA ILE A 83 13.85 -5.81 5.89
C ILE A 83 15.33 -6.11 5.72
N THR A 84 16.17 -5.23 6.25
CA THR A 84 17.59 -5.52 6.38
C THR A 84 17.63 -6.79 7.21
N LEU A 85 18.05 -7.90 6.59
CA LEU A 85 18.26 -9.21 7.21
C LEU A 85 19.41 -9.17 8.23
N GLN A 86 19.57 -8.05 8.93
CA GLN A 86 20.56 -7.91 9.97
C GLN A 86 20.02 -8.65 11.19
N LEU A 87 20.75 -9.69 11.59
CA LEU A 87 20.50 -10.41 12.83
C LEU A 87 20.51 -9.41 13.99
N ALA A 88 19.59 -9.59 14.94
CA ALA A 88 19.55 -8.82 16.17
C ALA A 88 20.90 -8.95 16.91
N ASP A 89 21.42 -7.84 17.43
CA ASP A 89 22.76 -7.83 18.03
C ASP A 89 22.89 -8.76 19.24
N LYS A 90 21.78 -8.96 19.97
CA LYS A 90 21.69 -9.97 21.05
C LYS A 90 22.02 -11.38 20.55
N LEU A 91 21.51 -11.75 19.38
CA LEU A 91 21.77 -13.08 18.82
C LEU A 91 23.24 -13.24 18.41
N LYS A 92 23.87 -12.17 17.92
CA LYS A 92 25.31 -12.17 17.60
C LYS A 92 26.16 -12.33 18.86
N THR A 93 25.81 -11.61 19.94
CA THR A 93 26.52 -11.73 21.22
C THR A 93 26.36 -13.12 21.82
N ASP A 94 25.17 -13.71 21.77
CA ASP A 94 24.90 -15.04 22.32
C ASP A 94 25.68 -16.13 21.57
N VAL A 95 25.72 -16.06 20.23
CA VAL A 95 26.53 -16.98 19.41
C VAL A 95 28.02 -16.82 19.68
N HIS A 96 28.51 -15.59 19.77
CA HIS A 96 29.91 -15.33 20.08
C HIS A 96 30.29 -15.87 21.47
N ASN A 97 29.45 -15.59 22.47
CA ASN A 97 29.65 -16.08 23.83
C ASN A 97 29.63 -17.60 23.90
N PHE A 98 28.74 -18.27 23.14
CA PHE A 98 28.69 -19.73 23.08
C PHE A 98 30.04 -20.34 22.67
N TYR A 99 30.68 -19.83 21.61
CA TYR A 99 31.97 -20.36 21.14
C TYR A 99 33.18 -19.95 21.98
N GLN A 100 33.03 -18.97 22.87
CA GLN A 100 34.08 -18.55 23.81
C GLN A 100 34.04 -19.29 25.15
N ARG A 101 33.03 -20.12 25.39
CA ARG A 101 32.94 -20.84 26.65
C ARG A 101 33.88 -22.05 26.66
N ASP A 102 34.77 -22.07 27.65
CA ASP A 102 35.67 -23.19 27.93
C ASP A 102 34.96 -24.42 28.53
N ASP A 103 33.67 -24.30 28.87
CA ASP A 103 32.84 -25.40 29.38
C ASP A 103 32.25 -26.30 28.28
N ILE A 104 32.44 -25.93 27.00
CA ILE A 104 31.98 -26.69 25.85
C ILE A 104 33.16 -27.47 25.28
N SER A 105 33.15 -28.79 25.39
CA SER A 105 34.12 -29.62 24.68
C SER A 105 33.96 -29.40 23.17
N TYR A 106 35.07 -29.20 22.44
CA TYR A 106 35.10 -29.17 20.96
C TYR A 106 34.73 -30.52 20.31
N GLN A 107 34.29 -31.50 21.10
CA GLN A 107 33.92 -32.81 20.60
C GLN A 107 32.52 -32.79 20.01
N LEU A 108 32.44 -33.34 18.80
CA LEU A 108 31.16 -33.62 18.17
C LEU A 108 30.34 -34.55 19.08
N PRO A 109 29.05 -34.27 19.29
CA PRO A 109 28.17 -35.16 20.04
C PRO A 109 28.23 -36.57 19.43
N GLY A 110 28.58 -37.57 20.25
CA GLY A 110 28.73 -38.97 19.83
C GLY A 110 30.17 -39.46 19.61
N LYS A 111 31.20 -38.62 19.78
CA LYS A 111 32.60 -39.08 19.82
C LYS A 111 33.10 -39.23 21.27
N ARG A 112 33.81 -40.32 21.55
CA ARG A 112 34.45 -40.59 22.86
C ARG A 112 35.62 -39.64 23.13
N ASP A 113 35.85 -39.35 24.41
CA ASP A 113 36.97 -38.51 24.87
C ASP A 113 38.28 -39.25 24.69
N THR A 114 39.19 -38.66 23.90
CA THR A 114 40.57 -39.15 23.78
C THR A 114 41.52 -38.24 24.53
N VAL A 115 42.21 -38.78 25.54
CA VAL A 115 43.31 -38.11 26.22
C VAL A 115 44.61 -38.56 25.58
N VAL A 116 45.38 -37.60 25.06
CA VAL A 116 46.70 -37.86 24.47
C VAL A 116 47.76 -37.51 25.51
N VAL A 117 48.50 -38.51 26.00
CA VAL A 117 49.62 -38.33 26.92
C VAL A 117 50.91 -38.54 26.13
N LYS A 118 51.84 -37.60 26.29
CA LYS A 118 53.20 -37.74 25.76
C LYS A 118 54.09 -38.23 26.90
N ASP A 119 54.68 -39.41 26.72
CA ASP A 119 55.67 -39.92 27.66
C ASP A 119 57.03 -39.25 27.39
N ASP A 120 57.92 -39.30 28.39
CA ASP A 120 59.25 -38.68 28.34
C ASP A 120 60.16 -39.24 27.22
N ASP A 121 59.86 -40.46 26.74
CA ASP A 121 60.51 -41.09 25.57
C ASP A 121 60.03 -40.53 24.21
N GLY A 122 59.14 -39.53 24.22
CA GLY A 122 58.55 -38.93 23.02
C GLY A 122 57.47 -39.79 22.36
N LYS A 123 57.11 -40.93 22.94
CA LYS A 123 55.99 -41.77 22.47
C LYS A 123 54.66 -41.13 22.87
N ILE A 124 53.72 -41.12 21.92
CA ILE A 124 52.40 -40.55 22.10
C ILE A 124 51.42 -41.69 22.31
N LEU A 125 50.83 -41.78 23.50
CA LEU A 125 49.78 -42.74 23.83
C LEU A 125 48.43 -42.04 23.88
N THR A 126 47.44 -42.63 23.21
CA THR A 126 46.07 -42.10 23.18
C THR A 126 45.15 -43.02 23.97
N TYR A 127 44.60 -42.51 25.06
CA TYR A 127 43.62 -43.20 25.89
C TYR A 127 42.22 -42.77 25.49
N GLN A 128 41.29 -43.71 25.37
CA GLN A 128 39.87 -43.41 25.24
C GLN A 128 39.23 -43.56 26.62
N LYS A 129 38.46 -42.55 27.04
CA LYS A 129 37.60 -42.63 28.24
C LYS A 129 36.27 -43.28 27.90
#